data_AF-A0A2S9GAA5-F1
#
_entry.id   AF-A0A2S9GAA5-F1
#
_cell.length_a   1.000
_cell.length_b   1.000
_cell.length_c   1.000
_cell.angle_alpha   90.00
_cell.angle_beta   90.00
_cell.angle_gamma   90.00
#
_symmetry.space_group_name_H-M   'P 1'
#
loop_
_entity.id
_entity.type
_entity.pdbx_description
1 polymer ?
#
loop_
_entity_poly.entity_id
_entity_poly.type
_entity_poly.pdbx_seq_one_letter_code
_entity_poly.pdbx_strand_id
1 'polypeptide(L)'
;HRLDALGVRVALDDFGSGYNSLAYLHSLPVHIVKLDRSLVVCSDPANDMALYRSVIGLCADLGLVVIAEGIETAAQSDSIQVAG
;
A
#
# COMPACT_ATOMS: atom_id res chain seq x y z
N HIS A 1 -8.49 18.51 6.74
CA HIS A 1 -9.05 18.13 8.06
C HIS A 1 -8.24 18.78 9.19
N ARG A 2 -8.71 18.70 10.46
CA ARG A 2 -8.04 19.36 11.62
C ARG A 2 -6.58 18.92 11.80
N LEU A 3 -6.26 17.67 11.45
CA LEU A 3 -4.90 17.13 11.50
C LEU A 3 -4.02 17.69 10.37
N ASP A 4 -4.54 17.73 9.14
CA ASP A 4 -3.82 18.33 8.00
C ASP A 4 -3.49 19.80 8.24
N ALA A 5 -4.41 20.55 8.87
CA ALA A 5 -4.19 21.96 9.24
C ALA A 5 -3.06 22.14 10.26
N LEU A 6 -2.69 21.08 10.99
CA LEU A 6 -1.56 21.05 11.92
C LEU A 6 -0.29 20.48 11.27
N GLY A 7 -0.31 20.18 9.98
CA GLY A 7 0.82 19.55 9.27
C GLY A 7 1.04 18.08 9.62
N VAL A 8 0.06 17.43 10.26
CA VAL A 8 0.14 16.01 10.62
C VAL A 8 -0.18 15.16 9.40
N ARG A 9 0.70 14.21 9.07
CA ARG A 9 0.46 13.21 8.03
C ARG A 9 -0.21 11.98 8.64
N VAL A 10 -1.19 11.44 7.92
CA VAL A 10 -2.00 10.28 8.33
C VAL A 10 -1.67 9.08 7.45
N ALA A 11 -1.45 7.93 8.07
CA ALA A 11 -1.28 6.66 7.39
C ALA A 11 -2.54 5.80 7.50
N LEU A 12 -2.93 5.14 6.41
CA LEU A 12 -3.88 4.03 6.42
C LEU A 12 -3.11 2.74 6.71
N ASP A 13 -3.40 2.13 7.85
CA ASP A 13 -2.74 0.90 8.28
C ASP A 13 -3.45 -0.36 7.77
N ASP A 14 -2.74 -1.49 7.80
CA ASP A 14 -3.24 -2.83 7.49
C ASP A 14 -3.90 -2.98 6.11
N PHE A 15 -3.53 -2.16 5.12
CA PHE A 15 -4.16 -2.17 3.79
C PHE A 15 -3.86 -3.48 3.07
N GLY A 16 -4.91 -4.25 2.78
CA GLY A 16 -4.79 -5.59 2.21
C GLY A 16 -5.16 -6.73 3.16
N SER A 17 -5.32 -6.45 4.47
CA SER A 17 -5.93 -7.39 5.40
C SER A 17 -7.47 -7.27 5.36
N GLY A 18 -8.20 -8.39 5.33
CA GLY A 18 -9.67 -8.39 5.39
C GLY A 18 -10.38 -7.64 4.23
N TYR A 19 -11.53 -7.02 4.53
CA TYR A 19 -12.34 -6.26 3.55
C TYR A 19 -11.90 -4.79 3.46
N ASN A 20 -10.68 -4.55 2.99
CA ASN A 20 -10.21 -3.21 2.70
C ASN A 20 -10.64 -2.78 1.28
N SER A 21 -11.49 -1.76 1.21
CA SER A 21 -11.99 -1.24 -0.06
C SER A 21 -11.08 -0.14 -0.59
N LEU A 22 -10.71 -0.21 -1.86
CA LEU A 22 -10.03 0.87 -2.59
C LEU A 22 -10.78 2.22 -2.48
N ALA A 23 -12.09 2.18 -2.19
CA ALA A 23 -12.90 3.38 -1.95
C ALA A 23 -12.40 4.24 -0.78
N TYR A 24 -11.69 3.65 0.20
CA TYR A 24 -11.12 4.41 1.33
C TYR A 24 -9.96 5.31 0.90
N LEU A 25 -9.20 4.91 -0.11
CA LEU A 25 -8.07 5.71 -0.62
C LEU A 25 -8.53 7.04 -1.23
N HIS A 26 -9.73 7.08 -1.80
CA HIS A 26 -10.30 8.28 -2.38
C HIS A 26 -11.05 9.16 -1.36
N SER A 27 -11.58 8.57 -0.27
CA SER A 27 -12.49 9.26 0.64
C SER A 27 -11.84 9.74 1.95
N LEU A 28 -10.69 9.18 2.30
CA LEU A 28 -9.98 9.56 3.52
C LEU A 28 -8.83 10.53 3.21
N PRO A 29 -8.56 11.51 4.10
CA PRO A 29 -7.43 12.43 4.00
C PRO A 29 -6.12 11.75 4.43
N VAL A 30 -5.78 10.64 3.77
CA VAL A 30 -4.56 9.88 4.05
C VAL A 30 -3.43 10.36 3.15
N HIS A 31 -2.21 10.16 3.63
CA HIS A 31 -0.99 10.56 2.95
C HIS A 31 -0.08 9.36 2.68
N ILE A 32 -0.26 8.30 3.48
CA ILE A 32 0.55 7.10 3.46
C ILE A 32 -0.41 5.90 3.47
N VAL A 33 -0.07 4.86 2.71
CA VAL A 33 -0.75 3.55 2.72
C VAL A 33 0.28 2.50 3.13
N LYS A 34 -0.05 1.71 4.15
CA LYS A 34 0.79 0.61 4.63
C LYS A 34 0.21 -0.70 4.11
N LEU A 35 0.92 -1.37 3.20
CA LEU A 35 0.53 -2.67 2.67
C LEU A 35 0.83 -3.74 3.72
N ASP A 36 -0.22 -4.42 4.18
CA ASP A 36 -0.08 -5.49 5.17
C ASP A 36 0.72 -6.67 4.60
N ARG A 37 1.40 -7.41 5.48
CA ARG A 37 2.13 -8.63 5.14
C ARG A 37 1.26 -9.67 4.42
N SER A 38 -0.05 -9.71 4.66
CA SER A 38 -0.95 -10.65 3.96
C SER A 38 -1.08 -10.33 2.48
N LEU A 39 -0.81 -9.09 2.08
CA LEU A 39 -0.73 -8.68 0.67
C LEU A 39 0.65 -9.01 0.08
N VAL A 40 1.68 -9.06 0.93
CA VAL A 40 3.09 -9.32 0.56
C VAL A 40 3.40 -10.82 0.39
N VAL A 41 2.59 -11.68 0.99
CA VAL A 41 2.79 -13.14 1.02
C VAL A 41 1.62 -13.83 0.33
N CYS A 42 1.78 -14.18 -0.95
CA CYS A 42 0.80 -14.98 -1.66
C CYS A 42 1.44 -16.13 -2.44
N SER A 43 0.57 -17.05 -2.87
CA SER A 43 0.93 -18.39 -3.36
C SER A 43 1.43 -18.40 -4.82
N ASP A 44 1.23 -17.31 -5.58
CA ASP A 44 1.58 -17.21 -7.01
C ASP A 44 2.27 -15.87 -7.33
N PRO A 45 3.59 -15.87 -7.63
CA PRO A 45 4.37 -14.66 -7.91
C PRO A 45 3.82 -13.77 -9.04
N ALA A 46 3.14 -14.34 -10.04
CA ALA A 46 2.63 -13.56 -11.16
C ALA A 46 1.43 -12.68 -10.75
N ASN A 47 0.55 -13.24 -9.91
CA ASN A 47 -0.60 -12.51 -9.38
C ASN A 47 -0.16 -11.42 -8.40
N ASP A 48 0.86 -11.70 -7.57
CA ASP A 48 1.43 -10.75 -6.62
C ASP A 48 1.99 -9.52 -7.34
N MET A 49 2.75 -9.75 -8.40
CA MET A 49 3.29 -8.66 -9.21
C MET A 49 2.20 -7.81 -9.88
N ALA A 50 1.11 -8.43 -10.34
CA ALA A 50 -0.02 -7.68 -10.90
C ALA A 50 -0.74 -6.85 -9.82
N LEU A 51 -0.91 -7.41 -8.63
CA LEU A 51 -1.51 -6.75 -7.49
C LEU A 51 -0.67 -5.56 -7.00
N TYR A 52 0.64 -5.74 -6.78
CA TYR A 52 1.53 -4.66 -6.36
C TYR A 52 1.52 -3.52 -7.37
N ARG A 53 1.68 -3.81 -8.67
CA ARG A 53 1.64 -2.77 -9.72
C ARG A 53 0.32 -1.99 -9.70
N SER A 54 -0.80 -2.69 -9.50
CA SER A 54 -2.12 -2.06 -9.47
C SER A 54 -2.29 -1.15 -8.26
N VAL A 55 -1.93 -1.62 -7.07
CA VAL A 55 -2.07 -0.86 -5.81
C VAL A 55 -1.07 0.29 -5.74
N ILE A 56 0.19 0.04 -6.05
CA ILE A 56 1.25 1.06 -6.04
C ILE A 56 0.96 2.13 -7.10
N GLY A 57 0.58 1.73 -8.32
CA GLY A 57 0.19 2.66 -9.37
C GLY A 57 -0.97 3.55 -8.96
N LEU A 58 -2.03 2.97 -8.39
CA LEU A 58 -3.16 3.76 -7.87
C LEU A 58 -2.73 4.74 -6.77
N CYS A 59 -1.90 4.31 -5.82
CA CYS A 59 -1.41 5.17 -4.76
C CYS A 59 -0.58 6.32 -5.31
N ALA A 60 0.30 6.05 -6.28
CA ALA A 60 1.11 7.05 -6.96
C ALA A 60 0.22 8.09 -7.68
N ASP A 61 -0.80 7.65 -8.42
CA ASP A 61 -1.76 8.53 -9.10
C ASP A 61 -2.56 9.42 -8.12
N LEU A 62 -2.80 8.92 -6.90
CA LEU A 62 -3.44 9.67 -5.82
C LEU A 62 -2.47 10.53 -4.99
N GLY A 63 -1.17 10.51 -5.30
CA GLY A 63 -0.14 11.23 -4.54
C GLY A 63 0.11 10.66 -3.14
N LEU A 64 -0.22 9.39 -2.92
CA LEU A 64 -0.05 8.67 -1.67
C LEU A 64 1.32 7.97 -1.63
N VAL A 65 1.99 8.04 -0.48
CA VAL A 65 3.21 7.26 -0.22
C VAL A 65 2.84 5.84 0.14
N VAL A 66 3.52 4.85 -0.43
CA VAL A 66 3.32 3.44 -0.09
C VAL A 66 4.45 2.95 0.81
N ILE A 67 4.09 2.20 1.85
CA ILE A 67 5.02 1.46 2.71
C ILE A 67 4.62 -0.02 2.66
N ALA A 68 5.51 -0.89 2.22
CA ALA A 68 5.29 -2.33 2.31
C ALA A 68 5.79 -2.86 3.66
N GLU A 69 4.95 -3.60 4.38
CA GLU A 69 5.28 -4.19 5.68
C GLU A 69 5.49 -5.70 5.60
N GLY A 70 6.18 -6.27 6.60
CA GLY A 70 6.39 -7.72 6.67
C GLY A 70 7.35 -8.28 5.61
N ILE A 71 8.27 -7.45 5.11
CA ILE A 71 9.36 -7.90 4.22
C ILE A 71 10.40 -8.64 5.07
N GLU A 72 10.51 -9.95 4.84
CA GLU A 72 11.42 -10.84 5.59
C GLU A 72 12.58 -11.35 4.71
N THR A 73 12.48 -11.21 3.38
CA THR A 73 13.46 -11.70 2.42
C THR A 73 13.81 -10.64 1.36
N ALA A 74 15.03 -10.74 0.81
CA ALA A 74 15.45 -9.87 -0.29
C ALA A 74 14.54 -10.03 -1.53
N ALA A 75 14.12 -11.26 -1.85
CA ALA A 75 13.24 -11.53 -2.98
C ALA A 75 11.88 -10.82 -2.88
N GLN A 76 11.32 -10.70 -1.67
CA GLN A 76 10.11 -9.90 -1.43
C GLN A 76 10.36 -8.41 -1.68
N SER A 77 11.49 -7.88 -1.17
CA SER A 77 11.86 -6.47 -1.40
C SER A 77 12.05 -6.17 -2.89
N ASP A 78 12.77 -7.04 -3.60
CA ASP A 78 13.06 -6.89 -5.03
C ASP A 78 11.75 -6.90 -5.86
N SER A 79 10.83 -7.81 -5.54
CA SER A 79 9.55 -7.91 -6.24
C SER A 79 8.72 -6.62 -6.11
N ILE A 80 8.69 -6.03 -4.91
CA ILE A 80 7.97 -4.78 -4.68
C ILE A 80 8.67 -3.61 -5.38
N GLN A 81 10.00 -3.49 -5.27
CA GLN A 81 10.75 -2.43 -5.96
C GLN A 81 10.57 -2.48 -7.49
N VAL A 82 10.49 -3.68 -8.07
CA VAL A 82 10.22 -3.86 -9.50
C VAL A 82 8.78 -3.49 -9.86
N ALA A 83 7.83 -3.59 -8.93
CA ALA A 83 6.44 -3.23 -9.15
C ALA A 83 6.20 -1.70 -9.18
N GLY A 84 7.06 -0.92 -8.54
CA GLY A 84 7.01 0.56 -8.51
C GLY A 84 7.17 1.12 -7.11
#